data_AF-A0A662NT29-F1
#
_entry.id   AF-A0A662NT29-F1
#
_cell.length_a   1.000
_cell.length_b   1.000
_cell.length_c   1.000
_cell.angle_alpha   90.00
_cell.angle_beta   90.00
_cell.angle_gamma   90.00
#
_symmetry.space_group_name_H-M   'P 1'
#
loop_
_entity.id
_entity.type
_entity.pdbx_description
1 polymer ?
#
loop_
_entity_poly.entity_id
_entity_poly.type
_entity_poly.pdbx_seq_one_letter_code
_entity_poly.pdbx_strand_id
1 'polypeptide(L)' 'MESDITKTVKSIPDVMKLIGEVGEKLSEERKTLTIKYQGRDVVIMGFKASPGILGMNNVEIKDKLELMKLLSALL' A
#
# COMPACT_ATOMS: atom_id res chain seq x y z
N MET A 1 -25.01 5.82 1.29
CA MET A 1 -24.12 4.65 1.46
C MET A 1 -23.26 4.61 0.23
N GLU A 2 -22.05 5.17 0.30
CA GLU A 2 -21.11 5.04 -0.81
C GLU A 2 -20.72 3.57 -0.89
N SER A 3 -21.01 2.97 -2.04
CA SER A 3 -20.76 1.56 -2.34
C SER A 3 -19.31 1.20 -1.98
N ASP A 4 -19.12 0.13 -1.22
CA ASP A 4 -17.83 -0.53 -1.04
C ASP A 4 -17.20 -0.78 -2.42
N ILE A 5 -16.26 0.09 -2.81
CA ILE A 5 -15.55 0.00 -4.08
C ILE A 5 -14.56 -1.14 -3.95
N THR A 6 -15.06 -2.36 -4.07
CA THR A 6 -14.22 -3.54 -4.22
C THR A 6 -13.56 -3.43 -5.59
N LYS A 7 -12.26 -3.11 -5.62
CA LYS A 7 -11.48 -3.09 -6.87
C LYS A 7 -10.93 -4.49 -7.12
N THR A 8 -11.32 -5.09 -8.24
CA THR A 8 -10.69 -6.34 -8.69
C THR A 8 -9.25 -6.08 -9.07
N VAL A 9 -8.34 -6.79 -8.41
CA VAL A 9 -6.91 -6.80 -8.73
C VAL A 9 -6.63 -8.04 -9.56
N LYS A 10 -5.92 -7.90 -10.69
CA LYS A 10 -5.56 -9.03 -11.56
C LYS A 10 -4.05 -9.26 -11.63
N SER A 11 -3.25 -8.31 -11.15
CA SER A 11 -1.80 -8.34 -11.26
C SER A 11 -1.12 -7.53 -10.15
N ILE A 12 0.18 -7.79 -9.94
CA ILE A 12 1.01 -7.04 -8.98
C ILE A 12 1.00 -5.52 -9.28
N PRO A 13 1.16 -5.06 -10.54
CA PRO A 13 1.05 -3.64 -10.86
C PRO A 13 -0.29 -3.01 -10.43
N ASP A 14 -1.41 -3.74 -10.52
CA ASP A 14 -2.71 -3.23 -10.09
C ASP A 14 -2.74 -2.96 -8.57
N VAL A 15 -2.12 -3.86 -7.78
CA VAL A 15 -1.98 -3.66 -6.33
C VAL A 15 -1.14 -2.43 -6.03
N MET A 16 0.01 -2.30 -6.70
CA MET A 16 0.92 -1.17 -6.46
C MET A 16 0.26 0.17 -6.81
N LYS A 17 -0.54 0.22 -7.88
CA LYS A 17 -1.33 1.39 -8.23
C LYS A 17 -2.37 1.71 -7.16
N LEU A 18 -3.10 0.71 -6.67
CA LEU A 18 -4.10 0.89 -5.62
C LEU A 18 -3.47 1.40 -4.32
N ILE A 19 -2.33 0.84 -3.92
CA ILE A 19 -1.55 1.30 -2.76
C ILE A 19 -1.21 2.79 -2.88
N GLY A 20 -0.77 3.24 -4.05
CA GLY A 20 -0.51 4.66 -4.31
C GLY A 20 -1.75 5.54 -4.18
N GLU A 21 -2.87 5.14 -4.79
CA GLU A 21 -4.13 5.90 -4.71
C GLU A 21 -4.67 6.01 -3.27
N VAL A 22 -4.55 4.93 -2.48
CA VAL A 22 -4.96 4.92 -1.07
C VAL A 22 -3.99 5.75 -0.23
N GLY A 23 -2.68 5.70 -0.52
CA GLY A 23 -1.67 6.52 0.14
C GLY A 23 -1.95 8.01 0.05
N GLU A 24 -2.30 8.51 -1.14
CA GLU A 24 -2.68 9.92 -1.33
C GLU A 24 -3.90 10.31 -0.48
N LYS A 25 -4.99 9.54 -0.57
CA LYS A 25 -6.21 9.81 0.20
C LYS A 25 -5.96 9.83 1.70
N LEU A 26 -5.18 8.87 2.20
CA LEU A 26 -4.82 8.82 3.61
C LEU A 26 -3.94 10.01 4.02
N SER A 27 -3.07 10.49 3.14
CA SER A 27 -2.23 11.66 3.39
C SER A 27 -3.08 12.93 3.52
N GLU A 28 -4.02 13.14 2.60
CA GLU A 28 -4.99 14.25 2.63
C GLU A 28 -5.82 14.24 3.93
N GLU A 29 -6.28 13.06 4.37
CA GLU A 29 -7.03 12.89 5.62
C GLU A 29 -6.16 12.89 6.88
N ARG A 30 -4.84 13.07 6.76
CA ARG A 30 -3.85 12.96 7.85
C ARG A 30 -3.89 11.62 8.60
N LYS A 31 -4.26 10.55 7.92
CA LYS A 31 -4.31 9.18 8.42
C LYS A 31 -3.10 8.39 7.94
N THR A 32 -2.87 7.25 8.59
CA THR A 32 -1.81 6.32 8.19
C THR A 32 -2.32 4.90 8.30
N LEU A 33 -2.05 4.10 7.28
CA LEU A 33 -2.33 2.67 7.25
C LEU A 33 -1.01 1.91 7.14
N THR A 34 -0.84 0.89 7.98
CA THR A 34 0.32 0.01 7.94
C THR A 34 -0.13 -1.41 7.64
N ILE A 35 0.42 -1.97 6.56
CA ILE A 35 0.20 -3.37 6.19
C ILE A 35 1.28 -4.21 6.87
N LYS A 36 0.84 -5.18 7.67
CA LYS A 36 1.70 -6.16 8.32
C LYS A 36 1.54 -7.52 7.67
N TYR A 37 2.66 -8.21 7.43
CA TYR A 37 2.68 -9.60 7.00
C TYR A 37 3.64 -10.39 7.88
N GLN A 38 3.19 -11.54 8.39
CA GLN A 38 3.97 -12.37 9.32
C GLN A 38 4.56 -11.58 10.51
N GLY A 39 3.78 -10.63 11.04
CA GLY A 39 4.18 -9.77 12.15
C GLY A 39 5.12 -8.62 11.81
N ARG A 40 5.55 -8.48 10.54
CA ARG A 40 6.46 -7.42 10.07
C ARG A 40 5.72 -6.32 9.34
N ASP A 41 6.15 -5.08 9.51
CA ASP A 41 5.68 -3.96 8.70
C ASP A 41 6.24 -4.06 7.29
N VAL A 42 5.35 -4.07 6.31
CA VAL A 42 5.72 -4.25 4.90
C VAL A 42 5.52 -2.96 4.12
N VAL A 43 4.38 -2.30 4.32
CA VAL A 43 4.02 -1.03 3.65
C VAL A 43 3.41 -0.08 4.67
N ILE A 44 3.80 1.20 4.61
CA ILE A 44 3.16 2.30 5.31
C ILE A 44 2.61 3.28 4.27
N MET A 45 1.36 3.71 4.41
CA MET A 45 0.68 4.59 3.46
C MET A 45 0.06 5.79 4.20
N GLY A 46 0.14 6.98 3.61
CA GLY A 46 -0.48 8.21 4.10
C GLY A 46 0.49 9.17 4.79
N PHE A 47 -0.04 9.92 5.76
CA PHE A 47 0.57 11.14 6.33
C PHE A 47 2.01 11.00 6.88
N LYS A 48 2.39 9.83 7.38
CA LYS A 48 3.72 9.59 7.97
C LYS A 48 4.64 8.74 7.08
N ALA A 49 4.23 8.44 5.86
CA ALA A 49 5.04 7.66 4.94
C ALA A 49 6.16 8.53 4.35
N SER A 50 7.39 8.03 4.35
CA SER A 50 8.51 8.67 3.67
C SER A 50 8.67 8.07 2.27
N PRO A 51 8.46 8.82 1.18
CA PRO A 51 8.61 8.30 -0.17
C PRO A 51 10.09 7.98 -0.45
N GLY A 52 10.48 6.70 -0.39
CA GLY A 52 11.86 6.24 -0.56
C GLY A 52 12.05 5.27 -1.75
N ILE A 53 13.20 5.41 -2.43
CA ILE A 53 13.86 4.66 -3.54
C ILE A 53 13.01 4.29 -4.79
N LEU A 54 11.71 4.04 -4.66
CA LEU A 54 10.75 3.88 -5.77
C LEU A 54 9.67 4.97 -5.66
N GLY A 55 10.11 6.23 -5.50
CA GLY A 55 9.29 7.36 -5.09
C GLY A 55 8.00 7.52 -5.89
N MET A 56 6.89 7.08 -5.30
CA MET A 56 5.53 7.46 -5.65
C MET A 56 4.70 7.56 -4.37
N ASN A 57 3.91 8.64 -4.31
CA ASN A 57 2.62 8.77 -3.65
C ASN A 57 2.49 8.36 -2.17
N ASN A 58 3.09 9.13 -1.24
CA ASN A 58 2.83 8.99 0.21
C ASN A 58 2.85 7.53 0.72
N VAL A 59 3.76 6.72 0.16
CA VAL A 59 3.92 5.29 0.45
C VAL A 59 5.37 5.01 0.77
N GLU A 60 5.58 4.20 1.80
CA GLU A 60 6.89 3.71 2.21
C GLU A 60 6.87 2.18 2.23
N ILE A 61 7.79 1.55 1.50
CA ILE A 61 7.99 0.10 1.50
C ILE A 61 9.11 -0.22 2.49
N LYS A 62 8.78 -0.91 3.59
CA LYS A 62 9.72 -1.24 4.67
C LYS A 62 10.49 -2.53 4.40
N ASP A 63 9.83 -3.56 3.84
CA ASP A 63 10.45 -4.83 3.48
C ASP A 63 9.94 -5.29 2.12
N LYS A 64 10.77 -5.08 1.08
CA LYS A 64 10.40 -5.41 -0.30
C LYS A 64 10.27 -6.91 -0.52
N LEU A 65 11.05 -7.75 0.17
CA LEU A 65 10.99 -9.20 -0.03
C LEU A 65 9.70 -9.76 0.55
N GLU A 66 9.35 -9.36 1.78
CA GLU A 66 8.09 -9.77 2.40
C GLU A 66 6.88 -9.20 1.67
N LEU A 67 6.99 -8.00 1.09
CA LEU A 67 5.95 -7.48 0.19
C LEU A 67 5.73 -8.40 -1.00
N MET A 68 6.79 -8.81 -1.70
CA MET A 68 6.63 -9.70 -2.85
C MET A 68 6.05 -11.05 -2.45
N LYS A 69 6.44 -11.63 -1.29
CA LYS A 69 5.84 -12.86 -0.77
C LYS A 69 4.36 -12.70 -0.46
N LEU A 70 3.96 -11.60 0.16
CA LEU A 70 2.55 -11.27 0.41
C LEU A 70 1.77 -11.19 -0.91
N LEU A 71 2.28 -10.44 -1.88
CA LEU A 71 1.61 -10.25 -3.17
C LEU A 71 1.50 -11.55 -3.96
N SER A 72 2.54 -12.39 -3.95
CA SER A 72 2.53 -13.71 -4.58
C SER A 72 1.62 -14.73 -3.88
N ALA A 73 1.25 -14.52 -2.62
CA ALA A 73 0.28 -15.37 -1.94
C ALA A 73 -1.17 -14.98 -2.24
N LEU A 74 -1.40 -13.78 -2.79
CA LEU A 74 -2.72 -13.21 -3.06
C LEU A 74 -3.13 -13.29 -4.54
N LEU A 75 -2.20 -13.56 -5.45
CA LEU A 75 -2.36 -13.60 -6.91
C LEU A 75 -1.97 -14.97 -7.44
#